data_AF-A0A545BCL2-F1
#
_entry.id   AF-A0A545BCL2-F1
#
_cell.length_a   1.000
_cell.length_b   1.000
_cell.length_c   1.000
_cell.angle_alpha   90.00
_cell.angle_beta   90.00
_cell.angle_gamma   90.00
#
_symmetry.space_group_name_H-M   'P 1'
#
loop_
_entity.id
_entity.type
_entity.pdbx_description
1 polymer ?
#
loop_
_entity_poly.entity_id
_entity_poly.type
_entity_poly.pdbx_seq_one_letter_code
_entity_poly.pdbx_strand_id
1 'polypeptide(L)'
;MALIWDVVGAIRQCSRSACRQSAVATLTYVYAESTAVLGPLATYAEPHAYDLCSQHAESLTVPRGWEVLRLAMPTTPQEPGPDDLLALANAVREAASVPAETPARQNHAQMEPPAGAEGTRRGHLRILREPT
;
A
#
# COMPACT_ATOMS: atom_id res chain seq x y z
N MET A 1 15.87 -21.20 4.60
CA MET A 1 16.35 -19.81 4.55
C MET A 1 15.60 -19.10 3.43
N ALA A 2 15.00 -17.95 3.75
CA ALA A 2 14.22 -17.07 2.89
C ALA A 2 12.82 -17.54 2.44
N LEU A 3 11.84 -17.43 3.35
CA LEU A 3 10.46 -17.13 2.96
C LEU A 3 10.09 -15.74 3.52
N ILE A 4 10.56 -14.70 2.81
CA ILE A 4 10.04 -13.33 2.88
C ILE A 4 9.45 -13.03 1.50
N TRP A 5 8.39 -13.74 1.17
CA TRP A 5 7.62 -13.52 -0.05
C TRP A 5 6.17 -13.36 0.42
N ASP A 6 5.78 -12.14 0.78
CA ASP A 6 4.39 -11.64 0.69
C ASP A 6 4.21 -10.28 1.40
N VAL A 7 5.10 -9.33 1.08
CA VAL A 7 4.76 -7.89 1.10
C VAL A 7 5.26 -7.28 -0.20
N VAL A 8 4.92 -7.87 -1.34
CA VAL A 8 5.14 -7.20 -2.63
C VAL A 8 3.88 -6.41 -2.95
N GLY A 9 3.63 -5.37 -2.17
CA GLY A 9 2.87 -4.24 -2.69
C GLY A 9 3.59 -3.71 -3.92
N ALA A 10 2.86 -3.32 -4.97
CA ALA A 10 3.45 -2.80 -6.19
C ALA A 10 4.53 -1.75 -5.85
N ILE A 11 5.77 -2.00 -6.28
CA ILE A 11 6.89 -1.09 -6.01
C ILE A 11 6.55 0.25 -6.65
N ARG A 12 6.32 1.27 -5.82
CA ARG A 12 5.99 2.61 -6.31
C ARG A 12 7.21 3.20 -6.98
N GLN A 13 6.98 3.76 -8.16
CA GLN A 13 8.02 4.39 -8.98
C GLN A 13 8.12 5.87 -8.66
N CYS A 14 9.29 6.43 -8.86
CA CYS A 14 9.51 7.85 -8.73
C CYS A 14 8.60 8.66 -9.67
N SER A 15 7.94 9.70 -9.16
CA SER A 15 7.03 10.58 -9.91
C SER A 15 7.74 11.51 -10.89
N ARG A 16 9.07 11.61 -10.85
CA ARG A 16 9.86 12.41 -11.82
C ARG A 16 9.74 11.80 -13.21
N SER A 17 9.39 12.63 -14.20
CA SER A 17 9.27 12.22 -15.60
C SER A 17 10.52 11.47 -16.08
N ALA A 18 10.32 10.33 -16.76
CA ALA A 18 11.37 9.43 -17.25
C ALA A 18 12.24 8.74 -16.19
N CYS A 19 12.02 8.98 -14.89
CA CYS A 19 12.64 8.19 -13.84
C CYS A 19 11.89 6.86 -13.65
N ARG A 20 12.63 5.75 -13.62
CA ARG A 20 12.08 4.40 -13.36
C ARG A 20 12.57 3.80 -12.03
N GLN A 21 13.24 4.61 -11.21
CA GLN A 21 13.78 4.16 -9.93
C GLN A 21 12.65 4.00 -8.91
N SER A 22 12.81 3.04 -8.00
CA SER A 22 11.90 2.83 -6.88
C SER A 22 11.88 4.06 -5.97
N ALA A 23 10.70 4.46 -5.54
CA ALA A 23 10.55 5.54 -4.58
C ALA A 23 10.90 5.07 -3.17
N VAL A 24 11.48 5.97 -2.39
CA VAL A 24 11.88 5.76 -0.99
C VAL A 24 11.42 6.89 -0.06
N ALA A 25 10.94 7.99 -0.64
CA ALA A 25 10.45 9.16 0.07
C ALA A 25 9.15 9.65 -0.55
N THR A 26 8.33 10.32 0.24
CA THR A 26 7.12 11.00 -0.22
C THR A 26 7.26 12.50 0.04
N LEU A 27 7.02 13.31 -0.99
CA LEU A 27 7.07 14.76 -0.98
C LEU A 27 5.64 15.33 -1.01
N THR A 28 5.37 16.25 -0.09
CA THR A 28 4.11 17.00 -0.03
C THR A 28 4.39 18.50 -0.03
N TYR A 29 3.65 19.27 -0.84
CA TYR A 29 3.72 20.73 -0.85
C TYR A 29 2.55 21.31 -0.04
N VAL A 30 2.88 22.07 1.01
CA VAL A 30 1.93 22.82 1.84
C VAL A 30 1.99 24.28 1.39
N TYR A 31 1.20 24.60 0.36
CA TYR A 31 1.23 25.90 -0.29
C TYR A 31 0.91 27.08 0.65
N ALA A 32 -0.02 26.89 1.59
CA ALA A 32 -0.41 27.95 2.54
C ALA A 32 0.76 28.41 3.42
N GLU A 33 1.68 27.50 3.72
CA GLU A 33 2.87 27.75 4.55
C GLU A 33 4.13 27.99 3.72
N SER A 34 4.04 27.85 2.39
CA SER A 34 5.21 27.84 1.49
C SER A 34 6.24 26.79 1.90
N THR A 35 5.78 25.59 2.26
CA THR A 35 6.64 24.52 2.78
C THR A 35 6.57 23.27 1.91
N ALA A 36 7.72 22.62 1.72
CA ALA A 36 7.81 21.29 1.14
C ALA A 36 8.26 20.29 2.20
N VAL A 37 7.42 19.31 2.50
CA VAL A 37 7.70 18.26 3.48
C VAL A 37 8.15 17.02 2.73
N LEU A 38 9.36 16.56 3.01
CA LEU A 38 9.90 15.31 2.49
C LEU A 38 10.04 14.32 3.64
N GLY A 39 9.28 13.23 3.58
CA GLY A 39 9.30 12.19 4.60
C GLY A 39 9.59 10.80 4.03
N PRO A 40 9.60 9.78 4.90
CA PRO A 40 9.60 8.38 4.47
C PRO A 40 8.51 8.10 3.45
N LEU A 41 8.72 7.12 2.60
CA LEU A 41 7.69 6.65 1.67
C LEU A 41 6.41 6.32 2.47
N ALA A 42 5.31 7.01 2.16
CA ALA A 42 4.03 6.88 2.86
C ALA A 42 3.56 5.41 2.88
N THR A 43 2.72 4.94 3.80
CA THR A 43 2.28 3.54 3.76
C THR A 43 1.39 3.24 2.54
N TYR A 44 0.59 4.25 2.13
CA TYR A 44 -0.31 4.19 0.99
C TYR A 44 0.02 5.30 -0.02
N ALA A 45 -0.47 5.14 -1.25
CA ALA A 45 -0.34 6.18 -2.27
C ALA A 45 -1.34 7.30 -2.00
N GLU A 46 -0.84 8.50 -1.69
CA GLU A 46 -1.65 9.67 -1.42
C GLU A 46 -1.90 10.48 -2.71
N PRO A 47 -3.14 10.94 -3.00
CA PRO A 47 -3.50 11.60 -4.27
C PRO A 47 -2.88 12.99 -4.47
N HIS A 48 -2.22 13.56 -3.46
CA HIS A 48 -1.59 14.89 -3.50
C HIS A 48 -0.11 14.88 -3.10
N ALA A 49 0.50 13.70 -3.10
CA ALA A 49 1.90 13.54 -2.78
C ALA A 49 2.69 12.98 -3.98
N TYR A 50 3.99 13.23 -3.96
CA TYR A 50 4.92 12.78 -4.99
C TYR A 50 5.93 11.82 -4.39
N ASP A 51 6.03 10.63 -4.95
CA ASP A 51 6.95 9.62 -4.49
C ASP A 51 8.31 9.80 -5.21
N LEU A 52 9.40 9.94 -4.47
CA LEU A 52 10.73 10.24 -4.99
C LEU A 52 11.72 9.11 -4.68
N CYS A 53 12.57 8.77 -5.65
CA CYS A 53 13.74 7.92 -5.39
C CYS A 53 14.80 8.69 -4.58
N SER A 54 15.79 7.99 -4.02
CA SER A 54 16.86 8.60 -3.20
C SER A 54 17.54 9.77 -3.90
N GLN A 55 17.93 9.59 -5.15
CA GLN A 55 18.59 10.62 -5.95
C GLN A 55 17.72 11.89 -6.12
N HIS A 56 16.42 11.73 -6.41
CA HIS A 56 15.52 12.88 -6.59
C HIS A 56 15.11 13.51 -5.26
N ALA A 57 15.04 12.74 -4.18
CA ALA A 57 14.83 13.23 -2.84
C ALA A 57 16.01 14.10 -2.37
N GLU A 58 17.24 13.69 -2.64
CA GLU A 58 18.47 14.42 -2.30
C GLU A 58 18.63 15.70 -3.13
N SER A 59 18.39 15.62 -4.44
CA SER A 59 18.55 16.75 -5.37
C SER A 59 17.32 17.68 -5.46
N LEU A 60 16.27 17.42 -4.67
CA LEU A 60 15.05 18.22 -4.65
C LEU A 60 15.36 19.69 -4.33
N THR A 61 14.85 20.59 -5.17
CA THR A 61 14.84 22.03 -4.95
C THR A 61 13.40 22.53 -4.88
N VAL A 62 13.19 23.60 -4.11
CA VAL A 62 11.88 24.23 -3.90
C VAL A 62 11.86 25.66 -4.43
N PRO A 63 10.69 26.28 -4.63
CA PRO A 63 10.62 27.68 -5.03
C PRO A 63 11.33 28.61 -4.05
N ARG A 64 11.74 29.78 -4.52
CA ARG A 64 12.44 30.76 -3.66
C ARG A 64 11.52 31.20 -2.52
N GLY A 65 12.09 31.29 -1.32
CA GLY A 65 11.36 31.65 -0.11
C GLY A 65 10.55 30.52 0.52
N TRP A 66 10.61 29.30 -0.03
CA TRP A 66 9.97 28.13 0.57
C TRP A 66 10.90 27.41 1.55
N GLU A 67 10.32 26.82 2.60
CA GLU A 67 11.03 25.97 3.54
C GLU A 67 11.01 24.50 3.09
N VAL A 68 12.10 23.76 3.37
CA VAL A 68 12.16 22.31 3.15
C VAL A 68 12.29 21.60 4.49
N LEU A 69 11.24 20.89 4.90
CA LEU A 69 11.24 20.06 6.09
C LEU A 69 11.55 18.62 5.70
N ARG A 70 12.73 18.12 6.09
CA ARG A 70 13.12 16.72 5.89
C ARG A 70 12.87 15.94 7.18
N LEU A 71 11.85 15.10 7.18
CA LEU A 71 11.56 14.21 8.30
C LEU A 71 12.57 13.07 8.31
N ALA A 72 12.86 12.54 9.52
CA ALA A 72 13.76 11.41 9.66
C ALA A 72 13.27 10.23 8.83
N MET A 73 14.06 9.83 7.84
CA MET A 73 13.90 8.58 7.11
C MET A 73 14.69 7.51 7.86
N PRO A 74 14.04 6.59 8.59
CA PRO A 74 14.78 5.49 9.18
C PRO A 74 15.34 4.63 8.04
N THR A 75 16.61 4.82 7.72
CA THR A 75 17.36 4.04 6.71
C THR A 75 17.45 2.56 7.09
N THR A 76 17.29 2.24 8.36
CA THR A 76 17.35 0.88 8.88
C THR A 76 16.02 0.56 9.54
N PRO A 77 15.34 -0.53 9.12
CA PRO A 77 14.24 -1.10 9.90
C PRO A 77 14.74 -1.29 11.33
N GLN A 78 13.97 -0.82 12.32
CA GLN A 78 14.32 -1.10 13.71
C GLN A 78 14.33 -2.62 13.89
N GLU A 79 15.49 -3.17 14.28
CA GLU A 79 15.59 -4.60 14.54
C GLU A 79 14.78 -4.90 15.82
N PRO A 80 13.88 -5.91 15.80
CA PRO A 80 13.12 -6.28 16.99
C PRO A 80 14.05 -6.61 18.14
N GLY A 81 13.77 -6.07 19.33
CA GLY A 81 14.54 -6.39 20.52
C GLY A 81 14.37 -7.86 20.92
N PRO A 82 15.27 -8.40 21.75
CA PRO A 82 15.14 -9.76 22.27
C PRO A 82 13.83 -9.99 23.05
N ASP A 83 13.28 -8.95 23.68
CA ASP A 83 11.99 -8.99 24.38
C ASP A 83 10.80 -9.13 23.40
N ASP A 84 10.84 -8.39 22.28
CA ASP A 84 9.80 -8.48 21.23
C ASP A 84 9.73 -9.89 20.64
N LEU A 85 10.88 -10.54 20.45
CA LEU A 85 10.95 -11.91 19.96
C LEU A 85 10.32 -12.90 20.97
N LEU A 86 10.56 -12.70 22.27
CA LEU A 86 9.96 -13.51 23.32
C LEU A 86 8.44 -13.28 23.39
N ALA A 87 7.99 -12.03 23.28
CA ALA A 87 6.58 -11.67 23.26
C ALA A 87 5.85 -12.34 22.08
N LEU A 88 6.43 -12.31 20.87
CA LEU A 88 5.90 -12.99 19.70
C LEU A 88 5.84 -14.51 19.89
N ALA A 89 6.90 -15.11 20.43
CA ALA A 89 6.93 -16.55 20.70
C ALA A 89 5.85 -16.98 21.70
N ASN A 90 5.57 -16.15 22.71
CA ASN A 90 4.51 -16.39 23.67
C ASN A 90 3.13 -16.23 23.02
N ALA A 91 2.91 -15.17 22.25
CA ALA A 91 1.64 -14.93 21.55
C ALA A 91 1.29 -16.07 20.59
N VAL A 92 2.26 -16.60 19.84
CA VAL A 92 2.05 -17.75 18.94
C VAL A 92 1.65 -19.01 19.73
N ARG A 93 2.28 -19.24 20.89
CA ARG A 93 1.97 -20.39 21.76
C ARG A 93 0.56 -20.29 22.34
N GLU A 94 0.18 -19.10 22.78
CA GLU A 94 -1.17 -18.82 23.28
C GLU A 94 -2.21 -19.02 22.17
N ALA A 95 -1.99 -18.46 20.98
CA ALA A 95 -2.88 -18.64 19.83
C ALA A 95 -3.03 -20.11 19.41
N ALA A 96 -1.97 -20.91 19.49
CA ALA A 96 -2.00 -22.35 19.21
C ALA A 96 -2.70 -23.18 20.31
N SER A 97 -2.82 -22.65 21.52
CA SER A 97 -3.48 -23.32 22.66
C SER A 97 -4.99 -23.14 22.67
N VAL A 98 -5.52 -22.18 21.91
CA VAL A 98 -6.95 -22.02 21.70
C VAL A 98 -7.44 -23.23 20.90
N PRO A 99 -8.37 -24.04 21.42
CA PRO A 99 -8.97 -25.12 20.64
C PRO A 99 -9.56 -24.53 19.36
N ALA A 100 -9.31 -25.16 18.22
CA ALA A 100 -9.96 -24.79 16.98
C ALA A 100 -11.48 -24.99 17.16
N GLU A 101 -12.20 -23.96 17.61
CA GLU A 101 -13.61 -23.83 17.29
C GLU A 101 -13.66 -23.88 15.79
N THR A 102 -14.09 -25.03 15.27
CA THR A 102 -14.23 -25.21 13.83
C THR A 102 -15.27 -24.16 13.45
N PRO A 103 -14.92 -23.07 12.74
CA PRO A 103 -15.97 -22.31 12.12
C PRO A 103 -16.54 -23.33 11.15
N ALA A 104 -17.79 -23.77 11.41
CA ALA A 104 -18.53 -24.57 10.47
C ALA A 104 -18.30 -23.88 9.13
N ARG A 105 -17.57 -24.55 8.24
CA ARG A 105 -17.17 -24.01 6.95
C ARG A 105 -18.49 -23.61 6.32
N GLN A 106 -18.83 -22.32 6.42
CA GLN A 106 -19.95 -21.78 5.69
C GLN A 106 -19.40 -21.87 4.28
N ASN A 107 -19.71 -23.00 3.62
CA ASN A 107 -19.64 -23.10 2.19
C ASN A 107 -20.31 -21.83 1.73
N HIS A 108 -19.51 -20.88 1.24
CA HIS A 108 -20.01 -19.73 0.51
C HIS A 108 -21.01 -20.33 -0.45
N ALA A 109 -22.31 -20.12 -0.16
CA ALA A 109 -23.37 -20.67 -0.97
C ALA A 109 -23.01 -20.30 -2.39
N GLN A 110 -22.84 -21.32 -3.21
CA GLN A 110 -22.58 -21.19 -4.63
C GLN A 110 -23.55 -20.12 -5.13
N MET A 111 -23.02 -18.96 -5.53
CA MET A 111 -23.86 -17.84 -5.94
C MET A 111 -24.73 -18.34 -7.09
N GLU A 112 -26.00 -18.59 -6.81
CA GLU A 112 -26.93 -19.05 -7.82
C GLU A 112 -27.06 -17.93 -8.86
N PRO A 113 -26.87 -18.21 -10.17
CA PRO A 113 -26.95 -17.18 -11.17
C PRO A 113 -28.37 -16.60 -11.17
N PRO A 114 -28.53 -15.26 -11.20
CA PRO A 114 -29.86 -14.67 -11.24
C PRO A 114 -30.61 -15.17 -12.47
N ALA A 115 -31.87 -15.58 -12.25
CA ALA A 115 -32.77 -16.05 -13.29
C ALA A 115 -32.79 -15.07 -14.47
N GLY A 116 -32.72 -15.63 -15.68
CA GLY A 116 -32.33 -14.94 -16.91
C GLY A 116 -33.08 -13.64 -17.20
N ALA A 117 -32.37 -12.51 -17.12
CA ALA A 117 -32.77 -11.28 -17.78
C ALA A 117 -32.63 -11.41 -19.31
N GLU A 118 -33.68 -11.12 -20.07
CA GLU A 118 -33.67 -11.23 -21.54
C GLU A 118 -32.68 -10.22 -22.15
N GLY A 119 -31.62 -10.74 -22.77
CA GLY A 119 -30.62 -9.92 -23.46
C GLY A 119 -29.70 -10.78 -24.30
N THR A 120 -29.47 -10.36 -25.56
CA THR A 120 -28.62 -11.09 -26.50
C THR A 120 -27.16 -11.03 -26.04
N ARG A 121 -26.52 -12.20 -25.85
CA ARG A 121 -25.09 -12.30 -25.51
C ARG A 121 -24.23 -12.40 -26.78
N ARG A 122 -23.10 -11.70 -26.78
CA ARG A 122 -22.00 -11.90 -27.74
C ARG A 122 -20.72 -12.19 -26.95
N GLY A 123 -20.37 -13.47 -26.84
CA GLY A 123 -19.24 -13.90 -26.00
C GLY A 123 -19.47 -13.60 -24.51
N HIS A 124 -18.50 -12.98 -23.84
CA HIS A 124 -18.55 -12.62 -22.41
C HIS A 124 -19.25 -11.28 -22.13
N LEU A 125 -19.70 -10.56 -23.17
CA LEU A 125 -20.40 -9.29 -23.03
C LEU A 125 -21.92 -9.48 -23.15
N ARG A 126 -22.68 -8.78 -22.30
CA ARG A 126 -24.15 -8.75 -22.28
C ARG A 126 -24.62 -7.34 -22.58
N ILE A 127 -25.52 -7.20 -23.57
CA ILE A 127 -26.17 -5.94 -23.89
C ILE A 127 -27.50 -5.90 -23.14
N LEU A 128 -27.67 -4.91 -22.26
CA LEU A 128 -28.95 -4.61 -21.62
C LEU A 128 -29.69 -3.60 -22.50
N ARG A 129 -30.96 -3.89 -22.83
CA ARG A 129 -31.84 -2.89 -23.44
C ARG A 129 -32.41 -2.02 -22.33
N GLU A 130 -32.32 -0.71 -22.48
CA GLU A 130 -32.94 0.23 -21.55
C GLU A 130 -34.47 0.22 -21.76
N PRO A 131 -35.27 0.15 -20.69
CA PRO A 131 -36.73 0.26 -20.80
C PRO A 131 -37.11 1.70 -21.13
N THR A 132 -38.10 1.86 -22.02
CA THR A 132 -38.70 3.16 -22.39
C THR A 132 -39.60 3.69 -21.30
#